data_AF-A0AAD7AID6-F1
#
_entry.id   AF-A0AAD7AID6-F1
#
_cell.length_a   1.000
_cell.length_b   1.000
_cell.length_c   1.000
_cell.angle_alpha   90.00
_cell.angle_beta   90.00
_cell.angle_gamma   90.00
#
_symmetry.space_group_name_H-M   'P 1'
#
loop_
_entity.id
_entity.type
_entity.pdbx_description
1 polymer ?
#
loop_
_entity_poly.entity_id
_entity_poly.type
_entity_poly.pdbx_seq_one_letter_code
_entity_poly.pdbx_strand_id
1 'polypeptide(L)'
;MGTISKSALSKATKQIDSVTSTNLELKKAVCTLQKWVNRSAAVLLRAVERAQKKPQLHPITNQGIFTVEARKIACTMVDSGCSRGKIGLLLQHIGRIFGISIARTMSCRTVGHAILEGRVVAKMQIQYKTSRNTGVYLEYHSVQTVHQIEASILSPQLCLAGVHSTVDHLSTESVSSWIKHIEDCIDIFNCSPLAQQLNKEHTVQLTLRILKGMHGDHTSTEKGSAKDLQGHKLDAAIKDLREEVLLAKSFSDLVLYLRAWNGKKIAEAEGIKGWEALTKLEKAERNAKLMKEIIMVLGKEAYDVLSPPDHQMLDLFIWSGCTMHKDLNSFKGGNAEMVLGWDQIGATPPIILVKKTNTAILRELLELGSEKYDNLTEAQQRAFKASTCGAIKTCMIAGMIFNNKDNKKRPRG
;
A
#
# COMPACT_ATOMS: atom_id res chain seq x y z
N MET A 1 101.34 -53.44 19.95
CA MET A 1 99.96 -53.86 20.32
C MET A 1 99.62 -53.21 21.64
N GLY A 2 98.79 -52.17 21.64
CA GLY A 2 98.45 -51.42 22.86
C GLY A 2 97.44 -52.20 23.70
N THR A 3 97.81 -52.56 24.93
CA THR A 3 96.94 -53.18 25.92
C THR A 3 95.90 -52.16 26.40
N ILE A 4 94.66 -52.32 25.96
CA ILE A 4 93.52 -51.53 26.47
C ILE A 4 93.34 -51.89 27.95
N SER A 5 93.49 -50.89 28.82
CA SER A 5 93.33 -51.03 30.27
C SER A 5 91.94 -51.58 30.62
N LYS A 6 91.85 -52.55 31.54
CA LYS A 6 90.59 -53.09 32.09
C LYS A 6 89.64 -51.98 32.59
N SER A 7 90.18 -50.83 33.00
CA SER A 7 89.39 -49.67 33.42
C SER A 7 88.61 -49.04 32.25
N ALA A 8 89.20 -49.00 31.04
CA ALA A 8 88.55 -48.48 29.84
C ALA A 8 87.39 -49.39 29.38
N LEU A 9 87.57 -50.71 29.50
CA LEU A 9 86.53 -51.70 29.19
C LEU A 9 85.33 -51.57 30.15
N SER A 10 85.57 -51.46 31.46
CA SER A 10 84.49 -51.25 32.45
C SER A 10 83.73 -49.94 32.23
N LYS A 11 84.44 -48.87 31.86
CA LYS A 11 83.83 -47.56 31.57
C LYS A 11 82.96 -47.62 30.32
N ALA A 12 83.41 -48.33 29.28
CA ALA A 12 82.64 -48.57 28.05
C ALA A 12 81.38 -49.40 28.32
N THR A 13 81.43 -50.46 29.13
CA THR A 13 80.24 -51.27 29.47
C THR A 13 79.19 -50.44 30.21
N LYS A 14 79.59 -49.66 31.22
CA LYS A 14 78.67 -48.76 31.94
C LYS A 14 78.03 -47.71 31.03
N GLN A 15 78.77 -47.23 30.03
CA GLN A 15 78.28 -46.27 29.06
C GLN A 15 77.28 -46.92 28.09
N ILE A 16 77.52 -48.17 27.67
CA ILE A 16 76.58 -48.96 26.86
C ILE A 16 75.28 -49.22 27.65
N ASP A 17 75.37 -49.63 28.91
CA ASP A 17 74.17 -49.89 29.73
C ASP A 17 73.36 -48.61 29.94
N SER A 18 74.04 -47.49 30.19
CA SER A 18 73.41 -46.16 30.31
C SER A 18 72.66 -45.79 29.03
N VAL A 19 73.31 -45.90 27.87
CA VAL A 19 72.71 -45.59 26.55
C VAL A 19 71.55 -46.54 26.23
N THR A 20 71.66 -47.81 26.62
CA THR A 20 70.61 -48.81 26.39
C THR A 20 69.37 -48.49 27.23
N SER A 21 69.57 -48.07 28.49
CA SER A 21 68.49 -47.60 29.36
C SER A 21 67.82 -46.34 28.80
N THR A 22 68.61 -45.35 28.35
CA THR A 22 68.06 -44.11 27.77
C THR A 22 67.26 -44.40 26.49
N ASN A 23 67.76 -45.30 25.64
CA ASN A 23 67.05 -45.73 24.43
C ASN A 23 65.71 -46.41 24.75
N LEU A 24 65.64 -47.18 25.84
CA LEU A 24 64.40 -47.81 26.26
C LEU A 24 63.36 -46.77 26.73
N GLU A 25 63.80 -45.75 27.48
CA GLU A 25 62.94 -44.65 27.90
C GLU A 25 62.45 -43.81 26.72
N LEU A 26 63.34 -43.48 25.77
CA LEU A 26 62.98 -42.77 24.55
C LEU A 26 61.95 -43.56 23.72
N LYS A 27 62.10 -44.88 23.59
CA LYS A 27 61.11 -45.73 22.91
C LYS A 27 59.74 -45.68 23.61
N LYS A 28 59.69 -45.67 24.95
CA LYS A 28 58.44 -45.52 25.71
C LYS A 28 57.82 -44.14 25.50
N ALA A 29 58.62 -43.07 25.50
CA ALA A 29 58.15 -41.72 25.25
C ALA A 29 57.58 -41.57 23.84
N VAL A 30 58.28 -42.08 22.81
CA VAL A 30 57.81 -42.08 21.41
C VAL A 30 56.49 -42.83 21.26
N CYS A 31 56.37 -44.02 21.86
CA CYS A 31 55.11 -44.78 21.85
C CYS A 31 53.95 -44.01 22.52
N THR A 32 54.24 -43.28 23.59
CA THR A 32 53.25 -42.46 24.30
C THR A 32 52.79 -41.26 23.46
N LEU A 33 53.74 -40.56 22.82
CA LEU A 33 53.44 -39.46 21.90
C LEU A 33 52.64 -39.93 20.69
N GLN A 34 52.99 -41.08 20.10
CA GLN A 34 52.24 -41.64 18.97
C GLN A 34 50.78 -41.95 19.35
N LYS A 35 50.56 -42.49 20.56
CA LYS A 35 49.19 -42.71 21.08
C LYS A 35 48.45 -41.39 21.28
N TRP A 36 49.12 -40.34 21.74
CA TRP A 36 48.53 -39.01 21.91
C TRP A 36 48.13 -38.39 20.57
N VAL A 37 49.00 -38.42 19.57
CA VAL A 37 48.73 -37.91 18.21
C VAL A 37 47.56 -38.65 17.57
N ASN A 38 47.53 -39.99 17.69
CA ASN A 38 46.43 -40.78 17.12
C ASN A 38 45.09 -40.48 17.82
N ARG A 39 45.11 -40.25 19.15
CA ARG A 39 43.91 -39.87 19.91
C ARG A 39 43.46 -38.44 19.58
N SER A 40 44.36 -37.48 19.45
CA SER A 40 44.02 -36.09 19.13
C SER A 40 43.40 -35.98 17.74
N ALA A 41 43.93 -36.69 16.74
CA ALA A 41 43.35 -36.76 15.40
C ALA A 41 41.91 -37.32 15.43
N ALA A 42 41.68 -38.41 16.18
CA ALA A 42 40.34 -39.00 16.32
C ALA A 42 39.36 -38.10 17.08
N VAL A 43 39.83 -37.32 18.07
CA VAL A 43 39.01 -36.33 18.79
C VAL A 43 38.65 -35.16 17.86
N LEU A 44 39.61 -34.67 17.08
CA LEU A 44 39.40 -33.59 16.12
C LEU A 44 38.39 -33.99 15.04
N LEU A 45 38.54 -35.19 14.45
CA LEU A 45 37.60 -35.74 13.47
C LEU A 45 36.18 -35.84 14.03
N ARG A 46 36.02 -36.39 15.26
CA ARG A 46 34.70 -36.44 15.91
C ARG A 46 34.14 -35.07 16.21
N ALA A 47 34.96 -34.08 16.55
CA ALA A 47 34.53 -32.70 16.79
C ALA A 47 34.05 -32.04 15.48
N VAL A 48 34.78 -32.23 14.38
CA VAL A 48 34.40 -31.75 13.03
C VAL A 48 33.11 -32.42 12.55
N GLU A 49 32.98 -33.74 12.67
CA GLU A 49 31.74 -34.46 12.33
C GLU A 49 30.56 -33.98 13.19
N ARG A 50 30.76 -33.73 14.48
CA ARG A 50 29.71 -33.19 15.37
C ARG A 50 29.34 -31.75 15.01
N ALA A 51 30.29 -30.93 14.57
CA ALA A 51 30.04 -29.57 14.12
C ALA A 51 29.27 -29.56 12.79
N GLN A 52 29.63 -30.45 11.85
CA GLN A 52 28.91 -30.63 10.58
C GLN A 52 27.49 -31.20 10.77
N LYS A 53 27.28 -32.06 11.78
CA LYS A 53 25.96 -32.65 12.09
C LYS A 53 25.06 -31.75 12.94
N LYS A 54 25.58 -30.68 13.56
CA LYS A 54 24.73 -29.76 14.32
C LYS A 54 23.98 -28.85 13.34
N PRO A 55 22.65 -28.92 13.27
CA PRO A 55 21.90 -27.97 12.45
C PRO A 55 22.23 -26.56 12.94
N GLN A 56 22.47 -25.64 12.00
CA GLN A 56 22.62 -24.24 12.37
C GLN A 56 21.31 -23.79 13.00
N LEU A 57 21.36 -23.52 14.31
CA LEU A 57 20.24 -22.96 15.04
C LEU A 57 20.15 -21.49 14.66
N HIS A 58 19.24 -21.16 13.76
CA HIS A 58 18.95 -19.76 13.48
C HIS A 58 17.87 -19.28 14.45
N PRO A 59 18.17 -18.35 15.38
CA PRO A 59 17.16 -17.80 16.26
C PRO A 59 16.23 -16.91 15.43
N ILE A 60 15.01 -17.38 15.18
CA ILE A 60 13.93 -16.56 14.61
C ILE A 60 13.21 -15.73 15.68
N THR A 61 13.67 -15.83 16.93
CA THR A 61 13.20 -15.03 18.05
C THR A 61 14.38 -14.41 18.78
N ASN A 62 14.24 -13.16 19.18
CA ASN A 62 15.12 -12.49 20.13
C ASN A 62 14.35 -12.32 21.46
N GLN A 63 14.91 -12.81 22.57
CA GLN A 63 14.28 -12.76 23.90
C GLN A 63 12.82 -13.25 23.93
N GLY A 64 12.53 -14.29 23.15
CA GLY A 64 11.20 -14.87 23.06
C GLY A 64 10.18 -14.10 22.20
N ILE A 65 10.60 -13.01 21.55
CA ILE A 65 9.80 -12.24 20.59
C ILE A 65 10.30 -12.59 19.18
N PHE A 66 9.40 -12.85 18.23
CA PHE A 66 9.81 -13.08 16.84
C PHE A 66 10.55 -11.88 16.26
N THR A 67 11.59 -12.10 15.47
CA THR A 67 12.34 -11.00 14.86
C THR A 67 11.53 -10.29 13.77
N VAL A 68 11.98 -9.11 13.36
CA VAL A 68 11.35 -8.32 12.29
C VAL A 68 11.37 -9.10 10.98
N GLU A 69 12.48 -9.78 10.69
CA GLU A 69 12.67 -10.60 9.49
C GLU A 69 11.71 -11.79 9.50
N ALA A 70 11.56 -12.47 10.64
CA ALA A 70 10.64 -13.59 10.78
C ALA A 70 9.19 -13.14 10.55
N ARG A 71 8.78 -12.00 11.12
CA ARG A 71 7.45 -11.40 10.89
C ARG A 71 7.26 -11.00 9.42
N LYS A 72 8.27 -10.40 8.80
CA LYS A 72 8.25 -9.99 7.38
C LYS A 72 8.06 -11.19 6.44
N ILE A 73 8.77 -12.30 6.69
CA ILE A 73 8.58 -13.54 5.92
C ILE A 73 7.16 -14.06 6.11
N ALA A 74 6.64 -14.07 7.35
CA ALA A 74 5.26 -14.49 7.60
C ALA A 74 4.24 -13.63 6.83
N CYS A 75 4.38 -12.31 6.82
CA CYS A 75 3.53 -11.43 6.00
C CYS A 75 3.64 -11.77 4.51
N THR A 76 4.86 -11.92 3.97
CA THR A 76 5.08 -12.27 2.56
C THR A 76 4.43 -13.59 2.17
N MET A 77 4.46 -14.59 3.06
CA MET A 77 3.80 -15.87 2.84
C MET A 77 2.28 -15.73 2.80
N VAL A 78 1.69 -14.89 3.66
CA VAL A 78 0.25 -14.60 3.62
C VAL A 78 -0.12 -13.89 2.32
N ASP A 79 0.68 -12.91 1.90
CA ASP A 79 0.50 -12.21 0.63
C ASP A 79 0.59 -13.17 -0.57
N SER A 80 1.37 -14.25 -0.44
CA SER A 80 1.48 -15.35 -1.41
C SER A 80 0.34 -16.39 -1.30
N GLY A 81 -0.69 -16.13 -0.48
CA GLY A 81 -1.86 -17.00 -0.33
C GLY A 81 -1.71 -18.13 0.71
N CYS A 82 -0.67 -18.12 1.54
CA CYS A 82 -0.51 -19.13 2.58
C CYS A 82 -1.48 -18.90 3.74
N SER A 83 -2.15 -19.97 4.18
CA SER A 83 -2.98 -19.93 5.38
C SER A 83 -2.17 -19.56 6.62
N ARG A 84 -2.63 -18.55 7.38
CA ARG A 84 -1.99 -18.06 8.62
C ARG A 84 -1.67 -19.17 9.63
N GLY A 85 -2.53 -20.19 9.72
CA GLY A 85 -2.33 -21.32 10.63
C GLY A 85 -1.26 -22.32 10.18
N LYS A 86 -0.83 -22.26 8.92
CA LYS A 86 0.17 -23.18 8.34
C LYS A 86 1.56 -22.58 8.22
N ILE A 87 1.68 -21.26 8.29
CA ILE A 87 2.96 -20.54 8.09
C ILE A 87 4.05 -21.00 9.06
N GLY A 88 3.75 -21.15 10.36
CA GLY A 88 4.75 -21.60 11.32
C GLY A 88 5.33 -22.98 10.97
N LEU A 89 4.50 -23.91 10.49
CA LEU A 89 4.93 -25.24 10.05
C LEU A 89 5.70 -25.17 8.73
N LEU A 90 5.24 -24.34 7.78
CA LEU A 90 5.93 -24.12 6.50
C LEU A 90 7.34 -23.57 6.74
N LEU A 91 7.51 -22.60 7.63
CA LEU A 91 8.81 -22.06 8.00
C LEU A 91 9.73 -23.16 8.52
N GLN A 92 9.24 -24.06 9.38
CA GLN A 92 10.02 -25.20 9.87
C GLN A 92 10.39 -26.18 8.76
N HIS A 93 9.47 -26.48 7.83
CA HIS A 93 9.77 -27.35 6.69
C HIS A 93 10.81 -26.74 5.76
N ILE A 94 10.68 -25.46 5.42
CA ILE A 94 11.65 -24.72 4.61
C ILE A 94 13.01 -24.70 5.31
N GLY A 95 13.04 -24.36 6.61
CA GLY A 95 14.27 -24.39 7.40
C GLY A 95 14.99 -25.74 7.32
N ARG A 96 14.26 -26.86 7.49
CA ARG A 96 14.84 -28.21 7.39
C ARG A 96 15.44 -28.50 6.02
N ILE A 97 14.80 -28.05 4.93
CA ILE A 97 15.33 -28.21 3.56
C ILE A 97 16.70 -27.51 3.43
N PHE A 98 16.86 -26.35 4.07
CA PHE A 98 18.12 -25.59 4.09
C PHE A 98 19.09 -26.01 5.22
N GLY A 99 18.83 -27.10 5.94
CA GLY A 99 19.69 -27.55 7.05
C GLY A 99 19.60 -26.68 8.32
N ILE A 100 18.59 -25.81 8.42
CA ILE A 100 18.34 -24.90 9.53
C ILE A 100 17.26 -25.50 10.44
N SER A 101 17.54 -25.59 11.74
CA SER A 101 16.53 -26.01 12.72
C SER A 101 15.85 -24.80 13.36
N ILE A 102 14.54 -24.68 13.16
CA ILE A 102 13.70 -23.62 13.74
C ILE A 102 12.94 -24.20 14.95
N ALA A 103 13.42 -23.89 16.15
CA ALA A 103 12.89 -24.46 17.40
C ALA A 103 11.45 -24.02 17.72
N ARG A 104 11.07 -22.79 17.36
CA ARG A 104 9.78 -22.20 17.76
C ARG A 104 8.87 -22.00 16.56
N THR A 105 7.62 -22.38 16.70
CA THR A 105 6.61 -22.29 15.64
C THR A 105 5.78 -21.01 15.81
N MET A 106 5.60 -20.23 14.76
CA MET A 106 4.64 -19.12 14.77
C MET A 106 3.21 -19.65 14.84
N SER A 107 2.44 -19.17 15.81
CA SER A 107 1.00 -19.47 15.89
C SER A 107 0.20 -18.61 14.91
N CYS A 108 -1.00 -19.06 14.53
CA CYS A 108 -1.94 -18.27 13.72
C CYS A 108 -2.17 -16.86 14.30
N ARG A 109 -2.31 -16.77 15.63
CA ARG A 109 -2.45 -15.49 16.34
C ARG A 109 -1.24 -14.59 16.17
N THR A 110 -0.03 -15.14 16.28
CA THR A 110 1.23 -14.37 16.11
C THR A 110 1.34 -13.82 14.69
N VAL A 111 1.04 -14.65 13.68
CA VAL A 111 1.00 -14.20 12.27
C VAL A 111 -0.06 -13.11 12.10
N GLY A 112 -1.24 -13.27 12.71
CA GLY A 112 -2.28 -12.24 12.75
C GLY A 112 -1.79 -10.91 13.32
N HIS A 113 -1.07 -10.95 14.44
CA HIS A 113 -0.49 -9.75 15.05
C HIS A 113 0.56 -9.11 14.13
N ALA A 114 1.43 -9.89 13.50
CA ALA A 114 2.43 -9.37 12.56
C ALA A 114 1.79 -8.62 11.37
N ILE A 115 0.66 -9.12 10.86
CA ILE A 115 -0.11 -8.44 9.80
C ILE A 115 -0.70 -7.12 10.32
N LEU A 116 -1.27 -7.12 11.54
CA LEU A 116 -1.86 -5.93 12.14
C LEU A 116 -0.78 -4.86 12.42
N GLU A 117 0.39 -5.27 12.91
CA GLU A 117 1.56 -4.39 13.05
C GLU A 117 1.94 -3.78 11.69
N GLY A 118 2.00 -4.59 10.63
CA GLY A 118 2.26 -4.11 9.27
C GLY A 118 1.25 -3.06 8.81
N ARG A 119 -0.05 -3.25 9.13
CA ARG A 119 -1.10 -2.26 8.84
C ARG A 119 -0.89 -0.94 9.57
N VAL A 120 -0.54 -0.98 10.85
CA VAL A 120 -0.25 0.22 11.65
C VAL A 120 0.95 0.97 11.05
N VAL A 121 2.02 0.24 10.71
CA VAL A 121 3.21 0.81 10.07
C VAL A 121 2.87 1.44 8.72
N ALA A 122 2.04 0.80 7.88
CA ALA A 122 1.61 1.35 6.60
C ALA A 122 0.86 2.68 6.76
N LYS A 123 -0.07 2.77 7.72
CA LYS A 123 -0.78 4.02 8.04
C LYS A 123 0.17 5.12 8.53
N MET A 124 1.10 4.78 9.42
CA MET A 124 2.14 5.73 9.86
C MET A 124 3.01 6.23 8.71
N GLN A 125 3.38 5.34 7.78
CA GLN A 125 4.21 5.68 6.63
C GLN A 125 3.52 6.66 5.68
N ILE A 126 2.21 6.48 5.44
CA ILE A 126 1.43 7.44 4.66
C ILE A 126 1.55 8.82 5.27
N GLN A 127 1.29 8.93 6.57
CA GLN A 127 1.28 10.23 7.22
C GLN A 127 2.68 10.86 7.34
N TYR A 128 3.69 10.03 7.60
CA TYR A 128 5.08 10.48 7.58
C TYR A 128 5.45 11.10 6.23
N LYS A 129 5.08 10.45 5.12
CA LYS A 129 5.34 10.96 3.77
C LYS A 129 4.53 12.21 3.45
N THR A 130 3.22 12.20 3.72
CA THR A 130 2.33 13.37 3.57
C THR A 130 2.90 14.59 4.32
N SER A 131 3.47 14.41 5.51
CA SER A 131 4.08 15.50 6.31
C SER A 131 5.36 16.12 5.72
N ARG A 132 5.91 15.53 4.65
CA ARG A 132 7.13 15.98 3.97
C ARG A 132 6.89 16.37 2.52
N ASN A 133 5.69 16.12 1.99
CA ASN A 133 5.36 16.28 0.58
C ASN A 133 4.57 17.56 0.33
N THR A 134 4.67 18.06 -0.90
CA THR A 134 3.93 19.22 -1.39
C THR A 134 2.65 18.83 -2.15
N GLY A 135 2.47 17.53 -2.40
CA GLY A 135 1.38 16.98 -3.19
C GLY A 135 1.01 15.56 -2.77
N VAL A 136 -0.30 15.30 -2.74
CA VAL A 136 -0.91 13.98 -2.55
C VAL A 136 -1.94 13.76 -3.64
N TYR A 137 -2.03 12.56 -4.18
CA TYR A 137 -3.07 12.18 -5.12
C TYR A 137 -3.73 10.89 -4.64
N LEU A 138 -5.04 10.88 -4.48
CA LEU A 138 -5.78 9.72 -3.97
C LEU A 138 -6.22 8.81 -5.11
N GLU A 139 -6.17 7.50 -4.92
CA GLU A 139 -6.63 6.53 -5.90
C GLU A 139 -7.67 5.58 -5.31
N TYR A 140 -8.78 5.41 -6.02
CA TYR A 140 -9.84 4.50 -5.64
C TYR A 140 -9.79 3.24 -6.51
N HIS A 141 -8.98 2.24 -6.13
CA HIS A 141 -9.07 0.85 -6.61
C HIS A 141 -8.37 -0.09 -5.63
N SER A 142 -9.02 -0.47 -4.51
CA SER A 142 -8.45 -1.37 -3.49
C SER A 142 -7.06 -0.98 -2.92
N VAL A 143 -6.51 0.14 -3.37
CA VAL A 143 -5.19 0.65 -3.07
C VAL A 143 -5.32 2.16 -3.04
N GLN A 144 -5.34 2.73 -1.85
CA GLN A 144 -5.28 4.18 -1.67
C GLN A 144 -3.84 4.63 -1.88
N THR A 145 -3.51 4.97 -3.12
CA THR A 145 -2.21 5.53 -3.51
C THR A 145 -2.06 6.96 -3.00
N VAL A 146 -0.84 7.37 -2.66
CA VAL A 146 -0.45 8.78 -2.48
C VAL A 146 0.67 9.08 -3.47
N HIS A 147 0.39 9.73 -4.61
CA HIS A 147 1.49 10.13 -5.50
C HIS A 147 2.24 11.35 -4.93
N GLN A 148 3.54 11.18 -4.68
CA GLN A 148 4.47 12.23 -4.31
C GLN A 148 5.01 12.96 -5.56
N ILE A 149 5.10 14.29 -5.50
CA ILE A 149 5.78 15.11 -6.51
C ILE A 149 6.93 15.84 -5.81
N GLU A 150 8.15 15.29 -5.87
CA GLU A 150 9.37 16.04 -5.53
C GLU A 150 9.93 16.69 -6.80
N ALA A 151 10.22 18.00 -6.73
CA ALA A 151 10.57 18.83 -7.89
C ALA A 151 11.89 18.45 -8.59
N SER A 152 12.71 17.57 -8.01
CA SER A 152 14.01 17.19 -8.55
C SER A 152 14.06 15.79 -9.17
N ILE A 153 13.14 14.88 -8.81
CA ILE A 153 13.02 13.53 -9.39
C ILE A 153 11.53 13.12 -9.32
N LEU A 154 10.86 13.06 -10.47
CA LEU A 154 9.45 12.64 -10.62
C LEU A 154 9.27 11.12 -10.42
N SER A 155 9.65 10.58 -9.27
CA SER A 155 9.33 9.19 -8.91
C SER A 155 8.15 9.16 -7.94
N PRO A 156 6.92 8.91 -8.42
CA PRO A 156 5.77 8.81 -7.52
C PRO A 156 5.96 7.65 -6.54
N GLN A 157 5.82 7.92 -5.25
CA GLN A 157 5.90 6.89 -4.21
C GLN A 157 4.53 6.33 -3.87
N LEU A 158 4.20 5.16 -4.39
CA LEU A 158 2.96 4.46 -4.04
C LEU A 158 2.95 3.99 -2.58
N CYS A 159 1.88 4.33 -1.86
CA CYS A 159 1.54 3.76 -0.55
C CYS A 159 0.18 3.07 -0.65
N LEU A 160 -0.07 2.03 0.13
CA LEU A 160 -1.39 1.42 0.25
C LEU A 160 -2.00 1.86 1.58
N ALA A 161 -3.07 2.67 1.56
CA ALA A 161 -3.75 3.02 2.81
C ALA A 161 -4.79 1.99 3.26
N GLY A 162 -5.38 1.24 2.33
CA GLY A 162 -6.19 0.07 2.64
C GLY A 162 -7.23 -0.26 1.60
N VAL A 163 -7.89 -1.41 1.81
CA VAL A 163 -9.10 -1.82 1.11
C VAL A 163 -10.28 -1.56 2.03
N HIS A 164 -11.17 -0.66 1.63
CA HIS A 164 -12.37 -0.33 2.39
C HIS A 164 -13.60 -0.58 1.53
N SER A 165 -14.63 -1.19 2.13
CA SER A 165 -15.94 -1.30 1.50
C SER A 165 -16.66 0.04 1.67
N THR A 166 -17.16 0.61 0.57
CA THR A 166 -18.15 1.70 0.64
C THR A 166 -19.43 1.16 1.26
N VAL A 167 -19.86 1.80 2.35
CA VAL A 167 -21.09 1.42 3.06
C VAL A 167 -22.32 1.86 2.27
N ASP A 168 -22.21 2.98 1.55
CA ASP A 168 -23.32 3.59 0.78
C ASP A 168 -22.84 4.18 -0.56
N HIS A 169 -23.77 4.31 -1.51
CA HIS A 169 -23.54 4.85 -2.84
C HIS A 169 -23.70 6.39 -2.92
N LEU A 170 -23.61 7.11 -1.80
CA LEU A 170 -23.74 8.58 -1.78
C LEU A 170 -22.36 9.24 -1.83
N SER A 171 -22.22 10.34 -2.58
CA SER A 171 -20.94 11.04 -2.73
C SER A 171 -20.40 11.58 -1.40
N THR A 172 -21.30 12.09 -0.54
CA THR A 172 -21.00 12.67 0.77
C THR A 172 -20.48 11.64 1.77
N GLU A 173 -21.03 10.42 1.73
CA GLU A 173 -20.57 9.30 2.56
C GLU A 173 -19.19 8.81 2.14
N SER A 174 -18.93 8.78 0.83
CA SER A 174 -17.60 8.46 0.29
C SER A 174 -16.54 9.47 0.75
N VAL A 175 -16.84 10.77 0.69
CA VAL A 175 -15.91 11.82 1.20
C VAL A 175 -15.71 11.71 2.71
N SER A 176 -16.79 11.49 3.48
CA SER A 176 -16.68 11.27 4.93
C SER A 176 -15.81 10.06 5.26
N SER A 177 -15.91 9.00 4.46
CA SER A 177 -15.06 7.81 4.59
C SER A 177 -13.57 8.13 4.34
N TRP A 178 -13.27 8.93 3.32
CA TRP A 178 -11.91 9.41 3.05
C TRP A 178 -11.35 10.26 4.18
N ILE A 179 -12.11 11.24 4.66
CA ILE A 179 -11.70 12.12 5.76
C ILE A 179 -11.44 11.29 7.01
N LYS A 180 -12.35 10.39 7.37
CA LYS A 180 -12.18 9.49 8.52
C LYS A 180 -10.96 8.58 8.38
N HIS A 181 -10.67 8.11 7.17
CA HIS A 181 -9.47 7.31 6.93
C HIS A 181 -8.18 8.12 7.10
N ILE A 182 -8.19 9.38 6.65
CA ILE A 182 -7.08 10.32 6.86
C ILE A 182 -6.90 10.59 8.35
N GLU A 183 -7.98 10.85 9.08
CA GLU A 183 -7.99 11.03 10.55
C GLU A 183 -7.39 9.80 11.26
N ASP A 184 -7.85 8.60 10.95
CA ASP A 184 -7.30 7.35 11.49
C ASP A 184 -5.78 7.25 11.29
N CYS A 185 -5.27 7.66 10.11
CA CYS A 185 -3.84 7.61 9.82
C CYS A 185 -3.06 8.69 10.60
N ILE A 186 -3.65 9.88 10.74
CA ILE A 186 -3.11 10.99 11.50
C ILE A 186 -3.01 10.63 12.98
N ASP A 187 -4.07 10.10 13.57
CA ASP A 187 -4.11 9.73 14.99
C ASP A 187 -3.03 8.70 15.31
N ILE A 188 -2.90 7.67 14.48
CA ILE A 188 -1.85 6.65 14.63
C ILE A 188 -0.46 7.28 14.52
N PHE A 189 -0.25 8.19 13.56
CA PHE A 189 1.03 8.86 13.40
C PHE A 189 1.36 9.78 14.57
N ASN A 190 0.46 10.67 14.96
CA ASN A 190 0.64 11.64 16.04
C ASN A 190 0.87 10.95 17.40
N CYS A 191 0.22 9.80 17.65
CA CYS A 191 0.46 9.00 18.85
C CYS A 191 1.74 8.15 18.79
N SER A 192 2.48 8.15 17.68
CA SER A 192 3.67 7.32 17.52
C SER A 192 4.93 7.97 18.10
N PRO A 193 5.93 7.15 18.53
CA PRO A 193 7.25 7.68 18.90
C PRO A 193 7.94 8.44 17.76
N LEU A 194 7.62 8.11 16.50
CA LEU A 194 8.18 8.78 15.33
C LEU A 194 7.74 10.25 15.26
N ALA A 195 6.46 10.55 15.49
CA ALA A 195 5.97 11.92 15.52
C ALA A 195 6.59 12.72 16.68
N GLN A 196 6.71 12.10 17.86
CA GLN A 196 7.35 12.70 19.03
C GLN A 196 8.82 13.04 18.77
N GLN A 197 9.57 12.11 18.16
CA GLN A 197 10.98 12.33 17.79
C GLN A 197 11.16 13.44 16.75
N LEU A 198 10.22 13.56 15.80
CA LEU A 198 10.26 14.59 14.78
C LEU A 198 9.75 15.95 15.27
N ASN A 199 9.15 16.00 16.47
CA ASN A 199 8.41 17.15 17.00
C ASN A 199 7.44 17.71 15.95
N LYS A 200 6.71 16.81 15.27
CA LYS A 200 5.75 17.14 14.23
C LYS A 200 4.36 16.65 14.62
N GLU A 201 3.40 17.55 14.54
CA GLU A 201 1.98 17.23 14.58
C GLU A 201 1.43 17.35 13.16
N HIS A 202 0.53 16.43 12.78
CA HIS A 202 -0.19 16.52 11.52
C HIS A 202 -1.69 16.65 11.74
N THR A 203 -2.37 17.26 10.76
CA THR A 203 -3.81 17.50 10.82
C THR A 203 -4.46 17.22 9.48
N VAL A 204 -5.78 16.97 9.50
CA VAL A 204 -6.57 16.73 8.28
C VAL A 204 -6.47 17.92 7.33
N GLN A 205 -6.46 19.13 7.88
CA GLN A 205 -6.35 20.38 7.12
C GLN A 205 -5.06 20.41 6.28
N LEU A 206 -3.92 20.01 6.86
CA LEU A 206 -2.64 19.93 6.13
C LEU A 206 -2.70 18.92 4.98
N THR A 207 -3.26 17.72 5.22
CA THR A 207 -3.43 16.70 4.18
C THR A 207 -4.34 17.19 3.05
N LEU A 208 -5.48 17.80 3.39
CA LEU A 208 -6.44 18.31 2.40
C LEU A 208 -5.84 19.44 1.55
N ARG A 209 -5.07 20.36 2.15
CA ARG A 209 -4.41 21.46 1.40
C ARG A 209 -3.48 20.95 0.32
N ILE A 210 -2.69 19.92 0.61
CA ILE A 210 -1.71 19.38 -0.35
C ILE A 210 -2.32 18.38 -1.34
N LEU A 211 -3.62 18.12 -1.27
CA LEU A 211 -4.31 17.25 -2.21
C LEU A 211 -4.27 17.84 -3.62
N LYS A 212 -3.80 17.08 -4.60
CA LYS A 212 -3.68 17.48 -6.01
C LYS A 212 -4.63 16.74 -6.93
N GLY A 213 -5.39 15.78 -6.42
CA GLY A 213 -6.43 15.13 -7.20
C GLY A 213 -6.85 13.77 -6.66
N MET A 214 -7.74 13.16 -7.43
CA MET A 214 -8.35 11.87 -7.12
C MET A 214 -8.57 11.06 -8.40
N HIS A 215 -8.30 9.76 -8.34
CA HIS A 215 -8.76 8.77 -9.30
C HIS A 215 -9.96 8.04 -8.73
N GLY A 216 -11.02 7.91 -9.53
CA GLY A 216 -12.26 7.24 -9.17
C GLY A 216 -12.96 6.73 -10.41
N ASP A 217 -13.98 5.90 -10.24
CA ASP A 217 -14.74 5.40 -11.39
C ASP A 217 -15.58 6.53 -12.04
N HIS A 218 -16.28 6.23 -13.15
CA HIS A 218 -17.08 7.24 -13.86
C HIS A 218 -18.51 7.39 -13.30
N THR A 219 -18.85 6.78 -12.16
CA THR A 219 -20.18 6.95 -11.57
C THR A 219 -20.42 8.42 -11.22
N SER A 220 -21.69 8.84 -11.27
CA SER A 220 -22.07 10.20 -10.85
C SER A 220 -21.69 10.47 -9.40
N THR A 221 -21.63 9.42 -8.59
CA THR A 221 -21.29 9.46 -7.17
C THR A 221 -19.81 9.74 -6.98
N GLU A 222 -18.91 9.05 -7.69
CA GLU A 222 -17.46 9.32 -7.64
C GLU A 222 -17.11 10.71 -8.22
N LYS A 223 -17.82 11.16 -9.26
CA LYS A 223 -17.73 12.56 -9.74
C LYS A 223 -18.12 13.56 -8.66
N GLY A 224 -19.22 13.29 -7.96
CA GLY A 224 -19.67 14.09 -6.82
C GLY A 224 -18.62 14.12 -5.73
N SER A 225 -18.06 12.96 -5.35
CA SER A 225 -17.05 12.85 -4.31
C SER A 225 -15.77 13.61 -4.65
N ALA A 226 -15.31 13.54 -5.91
CA ALA A 226 -14.16 14.31 -6.37
C ALA A 226 -14.40 15.82 -6.26
N LYS A 227 -15.60 16.29 -6.62
CA LYS A 227 -15.99 17.71 -6.51
C LYS A 227 -16.10 18.16 -5.04
N ASP A 228 -16.74 17.35 -4.21
CA ASP A 228 -16.90 17.64 -2.78
C ASP A 228 -15.52 17.69 -2.10
N LEU A 229 -14.63 16.75 -2.43
CA LEU A 229 -13.26 16.72 -1.90
C LEU A 229 -12.40 17.90 -2.40
N GLN A 230 -12.60 18.34 -3.64
CA GLN A 230 -12.00 19.58 -4.15
C GLN A 230 -12.47 20.80 -3.33
N GLY A 231 -13.75 20.85 -2.95
CA GLY A 231 -14.29 21.88 -2.05
C GLY A 231 -13.63 21.84 -0.67
N HIS A 232 -13.50 20.66 -0.06
CA HIS A 232 -12.80 20.49 1.22
C HIS A 232 -11.33 20.91 1.17
N LYS A 233 -10.64 20.62 0.06
CA LYS A 233 -9.29 21.12 -0.19
C LYS A 233 -9.25 22.65 -0.21
N LEU A 234 -10.14 23.28 -0.98
CA LEU A 234 -10.17 24.75 -1.09
C LEU A 234 -10.42 25.38 0.28
N ASP A 235 -11.40 24.84 1.04
CA ASP A 235 -11.67 25.28 2.40
C ASP A 235 -10.44 25.15 3.31
N ALA A 236 -9.67 24.07 3.18
CA ALA A 236 -8.44 23.88 3.95
C ALA A 236 -7.33 24.87 3.54
N ALA A 237 -7.19 25.16 2.25
CA ALA A 237 -6.23 26.14 1.74
C ALA A 237 -6.56 27.56 2.21
N ILE A 238 -7.83 27.99 2.08
CA ILE A 238 -8.33 29.28 2.57
C ILE A 238 -8.07 29.39 4.08
N LYS A 239 -8.38 28.33 4.81
CA LYS A 239 -8.13 28.25 6.25
C LYS A 239 -6.65 28.40 6.59
N ASP A 240 -5.71 27.87 5.83
CA ASP A 240 -4.28 28.03 6.11
C ASP A 240 -3.82 29.48 5.88
N LEU A 241 -4.29 30.13 4.81
CA LEU A 241 -3.92 31.52 4.48
C LEU A 241 -4.30 32.52 5.58
N ARG A 242 -5.32 32.21 6.39
CA ARG A 242 -5.72 33.06 7.52
C ARG A 242 -4.57 33.30 8.51
N GLU A 243 -3.65 32.34 8.67
CA GLU A 243 -2.64 32.39 9.73
C GLU A 243 -1.64 33.49 9.43
N GLU A 244 -1.27 33.65 8.16
CA GLU A 244 -0.43 34.74 7.68
C GLU A 244 -1.13 36.09 7.88
N VAL A 245 -2.43 36.18 7.58
CA VAL A 245 -3.23 37.40 7.81
C VAL A 245 -3.30 37.76 9.29
N LEU A 246 -3.55 36.79 10.15
CA LEU A 246 -3.65 37.01 11.60
C LEU A 246 -2.31 37.44 12.20
N LEU A 247 -1.19 36.84 11.76
CA LEU A 247 0.15 37.20 12.18
C LEU A 247 0.56 38.61 11.69
N ALA A 248 0.05 39.04 10.54
CA ALA A 248 0.35 40.37 9.99
C ALA A 248 -0.44 41.51 10.67
N LYS A 249 -1.59 41.23 11.30
CA LYS A 249 -2.42 42.25 11.94
C LYS A 249 -1.88 42.66 13.31
N SER A 250 -1.97 43.96 13.62
CA SER A 250 -1.64 44.45 14.95
C SER A 250 -2.69 43.97 15.98
N PHE A 251 -2.28 43.89 17.26
CA PHE A 251 -3.21 43.54 18.34
C PHE A 251 -4.44 44.46 18.38
N SER A 252 -4.24 45.77 18.17
CA SER A 252 -5.32 46.77 18.13
C SER A 252 -6.33 46.49 17.02
N ASP A 253 -5.84 46.16 15.81
CA ASP A 253 -6.71 45.83 14.67
C ASP A 253 -7.50 44.55 14.92
N LEU A 254 -6.87 43.53 15.52
CA LEU A 254 -7.55 42.29 15.91
C LEU A 254 -8.66 42.54 16.92
N VAL A 255 -8.41 43.40 17.92
CA VAL A 255 -9.43 43.77 18.92
C VAL A 255 -10.61 44.50 18.26
N LEU A 256 -10.35 45.47 17.39
CA LEU A 256 -11.41 46.19 16.66
C LEU A 256 -12.21 45.26 15.75
N TYR A 257 -11.52 44.35 15.06
CA TYR A 257 -12.13 43.36 14.18
C TYR A 257 -13.05 42.41 14.97
N LEU A 258 -12.55 41.82 16.06
CA LEU A 258 -13.34 40.95 16.93
C LEU A 258 -14.53 41.69 17.57
N ARG A 259 -14.37 42.97 17.91
CA ARG A 259 -15.46 43.79 18.44
C ARG A 259 -16.58 43.97 17.42
N ALA A 260 -16.24 44.25 16.15
CA ALA A 260 -17.22 44.40 15.09
C ALA A 260 -18.04 43.11 14.87
N TRP A 261 -17.37 41.97 14.82
CA TRP A 261 -18.02 40.65 14.67
C TRP A 261 -18.85 40.26 15.89
N ASN A 262 -18.37 40.52 17.11
CA ASN A 262 -19.17 40.32 18.32
C ASN A 262 -20.39 41.24 18.37
N GLY A 263 -20.28 42.47 17.88
CA GLY A 263 -21.42 43.39 17.75
C GLY A 263 -22.52 42.82 16.86
N LYS A 264 -22.17 42.26 15.68
CA LYS A 264 -23.12 41.57 14.79
C LYS A 264 -23.80 40.38 15.48
N LYS A 265 -23.01 39.49 16.08
CA LYS A 265 -23.51 38.31 16.82
C LYS A 265 -24.47 38.69 17.95
N ILE A 266 -24.20 39.78 18.69
CA ILE A 266 -25.09 40.28 19.75
C ILE A 266 -26.37 40.86 19.16
N ALA A 267 -26.28 41.59 18.05
CA ALA A 267 -27.46 42.11 17.36
C ALA A 267 -28.39 40.99 16.86
N GLU A 268 -27.83 39.90 16.33
CA GLU A 268 -28.57 38.68 15.94
C GLU A 268 -29.22 37.95 17.12
N ALA A 269 -28.78 38.23 18.35
CA ALA A 269 -29.40 37.74 19.57
C ALA A 269 -30.37 38.78 20.17
N GLU A 270 -30.92 39.68 19.36
CA GLU A 270 -31.85 40.74 19.80
C GLU A 270 -31.21 41.70 20.84
N GLY A 271 -29.89 41.89 20.74
CA GLY A 271 -29.12 42.76 21.61
C GLY A 271 -28.57 42.05 22.85
N ILE A 272 -28.01 42.85 23.78
CA ILE A 272 -27.29 42.33 24.95
C ILE A 272 -28.21 41.49 25.85
N LYS A 273 -29.46 41.89 26.04
CA LYS A 273 -30.42 41.16 26.89
C LYS A 273 -30.76 39.79 26.33
N GLY A 274 -31.03 39.69 25.03
CA GLY A 274 -31.30 38.40 24.39
C GLY A 274 -30.04 37.52 24.34
N TRP A 275 -28.85 38.11 24.12
CA TRP A 275 -27.59 37.38 24.28
C TRP A 275 -27.40 36.85 25.71
N GLU A 276 -27.62 37.66 26.74
CA GLU A 276 -27.47 37.26 28.14
C GLU A 276 -28.46 36.17 28.56
N ALA A 277 -29.68 36.18 28.00
CA ALA A 277 -30.71 35.17 28.23
C ALA A 277 -30.38 33.79 27.63
N LEU A 278 -29.47 33.71 26.64
CA LEU A 278 -29.04 32.43 26.07
C LEU A 278 -28.33 31.56 27.11
N THR A 279 -28.51 30.25 26.96
CA THR A 279 -27.79 29.24 27.75
C THR A 279 -26.29 29.28 27.45
N LYS A 280 -25.49 28.70 28.34
CA LYS A 280 -24.04 28.59 28.13
C LYS A 280 -23.69 27.79 26.86
N LEU A 281 -24.48 26.76 26.55
CA LEU A 281 -24.27 25.92 25.37
C LEU A 281 -24.52 26.72 24.08
N GLU A 282 -25.66 27.41 23.98
CA GLU A 282 -25.99 28.24 22.82
C GLU A 282 -24.97 29.37 22.60
N LYS A 283 -24.51 30.01 23.68
CA LYS A 283 -23.44 31.01 23.60
C LYS A 283 -22.16 30.39 23.04
N ALA A 284 -21.79 29.19 23.48
CA ALA A 284 -20.61 28.48 23.00
C ALA A 284 -20.74 28.11 21.52
N GLU A 285 -21.89 27.58 21.09
CA GLU A 285 -22.16 27.24 19.68
C GLU A 285 -22.11 28.46 18.78
N ARG A 286 -22.75 29.57 19.17
CA ARG A 286 -22.70 30.83 18.42
C ARG A 286 -21.30 31.42 18.37
N ASN A 287 -20.52 31.32 19.45
CA ASN A 287 -19.11 31.72 19.45
C ASN A 287 -18.27 30.85 18.50
N ALA A 288 -18.45 29.53 18.52
CA ALA A 288 -17.73 28.62 17.63
C ALA A 288 -18.06 28.89 16.15
N LYS A 289 -19.35 29.14 15.85
CA LYS A 289 -19.81 29.54 14.52
C LYS A 289 -19.17 30.86 14.08
N LEU A 290 -19.20 31.88 14.93
CA LEU A 290 -18.58 33.19 14.65
C LEU A 290 -17.09 33.04 14.34
N MET A 291 -16.36 32.28 15.15
CA MET A 291 -14.93 32.04 14.92
C MET A 291 -14.68 31.35 13.59
N LYS A 292 -15.50 30.35 13.22
CA LYS A 292 -15.41 29.68 11.92
C LYS A 292 -15.65 30.66 10.76
N GLU A 293 -16.62 31.55 10.88
CA GLU A 293 -16.91 32.57 9.85
C GLU A 293 -15.77 33.57 9.70
N ILE A 294 -15.26 34.10 10.81
CA ILE A 294 -14.09 35.01 10.84
C ILE A 294 -12.89 34.37 10.13
N ILE A 295 -12.60 33.11 10.46
CA ILE A 295 -11.51 32.34 9.86
C ILE A 295 -11.66 32.25 8.35
N MET A 296 -12.86 31.92 7.86
CA MET A 296 -13.12 31.78 6.43
C MET A 296 -13.03 33.13 5.70
N VAL A 297 -13.53 34.22 6.29
CA VAL A 297 -13.47 35.56 5.67
C VAL A 297 -12.03 36.03 5.55
N LEU A 298 -11.25 35.96 6.63
CA LEU A 298 -9.83 36.38 6.60
C LEU A 298 -9.02 35.55 5.61
N GLY A 299 -9.22 34.23 5.61
CA GLY A 299 -8.58 33.35 4.64
C GLY A 299 -8.96 33.68 3.20
N LYS A 300 -10.22 34.04 2.96
CA LYS A 300 -10.71 34.39 1.63
C LYS A 300 -10.18 35.73 1.14
N GLU A 301 -10.10 36.73 2.02
CA GLU A 301 -9.46 38.01 1.70
C GLU A 301 -8.00 37.81 1.26
N ALA A 302 -7.25 36.94 1.94
CA ALA A 302 -5.91 36.57 1.51
C ALA A 302 -5.90 35.78 0.20
N TYR A 303 -6.84 34.84 0.05
CA TYR A 303 -6.98 34.05 -1.17
C TYR A 303 -7.21 34.96 -2.38
N ASP A 304 -8.14 35.91 -2.31
CA ASP A 304 -8.57 36.76 -3.42
C ASP A 304 -7.48 37.74 -3.92
N VAL A 305 -6.43 37.99 -3.11
CA VAL A 305 -5.29 38.86 -3.49
C VAL A 305 -4.05 38.07 -3.93
N LEU A 306 -4.13 36.74 -4.01
CA LEU A 306 -3.01 35.92 -4.46
C LEU A 306 -2.64 36.21 -5.91
N SER A 307 -1.38 35.93 -6.24
CA SER A 307 -0.95 35.99 -7.63
C SER A 307 -1.60 34.85 -8.43
N PRO A 308 -1.81 35.01 -9.76
CA PRO A 308 -2.33 33.95 -10.60
C PRO A 308 -1.62 32.58 -10.48
N PRO A 309 -0.27 32.49 -10.42
CA PRO A 309 0.39 31.20 -10.23
C PRO A 309 0.14 30.58 -8.85
N ASP A 310 0.02 31.38 -7.79
CA ASP A 310 -0.27 30.88 -6.44
C ASP A 310 -1.72 30.36 -6.35
N HIS A 311 -2.67 31.09 -6.94
CA HIS A 311 -4.04 30.63 -7.13
C HIS A 311 -4.08 29.28 -7.85
N GLN A 312 -3.40 29.17 -8.99
CA GLN A 312 -3.37 27.93 -9.76
C GLN A 312 -2.79 26.76 -8.94
N MET A 313 -1.73 27.00 -8.17
CA MET A 313 -1.10 25.95 -7.36
C MET A 313 -2.01 25.47 -6.22
N LEU A 314 -2.75 26.39 -5.59
CA LEU A 314 -3.74 26.06 -4.56
C LEU A 314 -4.96 25.36 -5.15
N ASP A 315 -5.48 25.81 -6.30
CA ASP A 315 -6.67 25.26 -6.92
C ASP A 315 -6.45 23.91 -7.61
N LEU A 316 -5.20 23.60 -8.01
CA LEU A 316 -4.88 22.42 -8.82
C LEU A 316 -5.44 21.12 -8.24
N PHE A 317 -6.52 20.61 -8.84
CA PHE A 317 -7.13 19.35 -8.48
C PHE A 317 -7.49 18.57 -9.74
N ILE A 318 -6.84 17.43 -9.96
CA ILE A 318 -6.99 16.63 -11.17
C ILE A 318 -7.83 15.39 -10.87
N TRP A 319 -9.03 15.33 -11.45
CA TRP A 319 -9.82 14.11 -11.45
C TRP A 319 -9.56 13.31 -12.74
N SER A 320 -8.97 12.12 -12.61
CA SER A 320 -8.57 11.33 -13.78
C SER A 320 -9.66 10.39 -14.29
N GLY A 321 -10.71 10.12 -13.49
CA GLY A 321 -11.80 9.20 -13.84
C GLY A 321 -11.34 7.77 -14.13
N CYS A 322 -12.26 6.87 -14.48
CA CYS A 322 -11.95 5.44 -14.67
C CYS A 322 -11.05 5.18 -15.88
N THR A 323 -9.92 4.49 -15.70
CA THR A 323 -9.06 4.03 -16.80
C THR A 323 -9.74 2.92 -17.63
N MET A 324 -10.42 1.98 -16.97
CA MET A 324 -11.05 0.83 -17.66
C MET A 324 -12.09 1.25 -18.71
N HIS A 325 -12.87 2.31 -18.46
CA HIS A 325 -13.84 2.79 -19.44
C HIS A 325 -13.17 3.55 -20.60
N LYS A 326 -12.03 4.19 -20.38
CA LYS A 326 -11.24 4.82 -21.45
C LYS A 326 -10.68 3.74 -22.36
N ASP A 327 -10.13 2.68 -21.78
CA ASP A 327 -9.65 1.52 -22.54
C ASP A 327 -10.80 0.90 -23.35
N LEU A 328 -11.96 0.69 -22.71
CA LEU A 328 -13.15 0.19 -23.41
C LEU A 328 -13.60 1.11 -24.54
N ASN A 329 -13.55 2.42 -24.36
CA ASN A 329 -13.90 3.39 -25.42
C ASN A 329 -12.88 3.35 -26.57
N SER A 330 -11.60 3.18 -26.30
CA SER A 330 -10.57 2.96 -27.32
C SER A 330 -10.85 1.68 -28.13
N PHE A 331 -11.22 0.58 -27.46
CA PHE A 331 -11.64 -0.65 -28.15
C PHE A 331 -12.91 -0.47 -28.99
N LYS A 332 -13.88 0.31 -28.52
CA LYS A 332 -15.09 0.64 -29.31
C LYS A 332 -14.73 1.45 -30.56
N GLY A 333 -13.87 2.46 -30.43
CA GLY A 333 -13.37 3.24 -31.57
C GLY A 333 -12.63 2.36 -32.57
N GLY A 334 -11.69 1.54 -32.09
CA GLY A 334 -10.95 0.59 -32.93
C GLY A 334 -11.87 -0.40 -33.66
N ASN A 335 -12.91 -0.92 -33.00
CA ASN A 335 -13.89 -1.76 -33.68
C ASN A 335 -14.69 -1.00 -34.75
N ALA A 336 -15.09 0.24 -34.48
CA ALA A 336 -15.82 1.05 -35.45
C ALA A 336 -14.98 1.28 -36.71
N GLU A 337 -13.70 1.66 -36.55
CA GLU A 337 -12.76 1.82 -37.65
C GLU A 337 -12.51 0.50 -38.39
N MET A 338 -12.36 -0.63 -37.69
CA MET A 338 -12.23 -1.94 -38.33
C MET A 338 -13.47 -2.33 -39.15
N VAL A 339 -14.68 -1.99 -38.68
CA VAL A 339 -15.91 -2.23 -39.43
C VAL A 339 -15.92 -1.45 -40.75
N LEU A 340 -15.51 -0.17 -40.72
CA LEU A 340 -15.37 0.66 -41.92
C LEU A 340 -14.22 0.18 -42.84
N GLY A 341 -13.16 -0.35 -42.25
CA GLY A 341 -11.97 -0.80 -42.96
C GLY A 341 -12.22 -1.98 -43.92
N TRP A 342 -13.21 -2.84 -43.66
CA TRP A 342 -13.53 -3.98 -44.54
C TRP A 342 -13.89 -3.53 -45.96
N ASP A 343 -14.73 -2.50 -46.08
CA ASP A 343 -15.11 -1.93 -47.37
C ASP A 343 -13.91 -1.26 -48.06
N GLN A 344 -13.08 -0.54 -47.28
CA GLN A 344 -11.92 0.17 -47.79
C GLN A 344 -10.86 -0.76 -48.39
N ILE A 345 -10.70 -1.95 -47.83
CA ILE A 345 -9.73 -2.96 -48.32
C ILE A 345 -10.36 -3.95 -49.31
N GLY A 346 -11.65 -3.79 -49.64
CA GLY A 346 -12.38 -4.69 -50.55
C GLY A 346 -12.47 -6.13 -50.05
N ALA A 347 -12.43 -6.34 -48.73
CA ALA A 347 -12.49 -7.68 -48.14
C ALA A 347 -13.89 -7.96 -47.56
N THR A 348 -14.26 -9.24 -47.57
CA THR A 348 -15.58 -9.66 -47.07
C THR A 348 -15.71 -9.43 -45.56
N PRO A 349 -16.70 -8.66 -45.10
CA PRO A 349 -16.89 -8.39 -43.68
C PRO A 349 -17.37 -9.66 -42.93
N PRO A 350 -17.18 -9.71 -41.59
CA PRO A 350 -17.66 -10.83 -40.78
C PRO A 350 -19.18 -11.00 -40.83
N ILE A 351 -19.64 -12.25 -40.87
CA ILE A 351 -21.07 -12.61 -40.93
C ILE A 351 -21.81 -12.10 -39.67
N ILE A 352 -22.94 -11.44 -39.89
CA ILE A 352 -23.81 -10.95 -38.82
C ILE A 352 -24.51 -12.12 -38.14
N LEU A 353 -24.30 -12.22 -36.83
CA LEU A 353 -24.92 -13.24 -35.99
C LEU A 353 -26.11 -12.64 -35.27
N VAL A 354 -27.27 -12.73 -35.94
CA VAL A 354 -28.54 -12.18 -35.47
C VAL A 354 -28.98 -12.82 -34.16
N LYS A 355 -29.52 -12.01 -33.24
CA LYS A 355 -30.14 -12.52 -32.00
C LYS A 355 -31.39 -13.33 -32.34
N LYS A 356 -31.64 -14.43 -31.62
CA LYS A 356 -32.81 -15.32 -31.82
C LYS A 356 -34.15 -14.56 -31.92
N THR A 357 -34.33 -13.50 -31.13
CA THR A 357 -35.53 -12.65 -31.13
C THR A 357 -35.69 -11.83 -32.41
N ASN A 358 -34.59 -11.53 -33.09
CA ASN A 358 -34.55 -10.70 -34.30
C ASN A 358 -34.51 -11.57 -35.56
N THR A 359 -34.34 -12.90 -35.44
CA THR A 359 -34.20 -13.83 -36.57
C THR A 359 -35.43 -13.81 -37.47
N ALA A 360 -36.64 -13.73 -36.92
CA ALA A 360 -37.85 -13.67 -37.73
C ALA A 360 -37.97 -12.37 -38.53
N ILE A 361 -37.52 -11.25 -37.95
CA ILE A 361 -37.56 -9.90 -38.56
C ILE A 361 -36.51 -9.77 -39.68
N LEU A 362 -35.37 -10.45 -39.52
CA LEU A 362 -34.24 -10.35 -40.45
C LEU A 362 -34.11 -11.55 -41.40
N ARG A 363 -35.04 -12.52 -41.37
CA ARG A 363 -34.95 -13.76 -42.17
C ARG A 363 -34.81 -13.46 -43.67
N GLU A 364 -35.69 -12.63 -44.21
CA GLU A 364 -35.68 -12.24 -45.62
C GLU A 364 -34.37 -11.55 -46.03
N LEU A 365 -33.76 -10.78 -45.11
CA LEU A 365 -32.50 -10.07 -45.35
C LEU A 365 -31.27 -10.99 -45.27
N LEU A 366 -31.35 -12.07 -44.49
CA LEU A 366 -30.29 -13.06 -44.37
C LEU A 366 -30.29 -14.07 -45.52
N GLU A 367 -31.46 -14.36 -46.09
CA GLU A 367 -31.64 -15.32 -47.19
C GLU A 367 -31.31 -14.71 -48.56
N LEU A 368 -31.53 -13.40 -48.76
CA LEU A 368 -31.37 -12.73 -50.06
C LEU A 368 -29.96 -12.19 -50.35
N GLY A 369 -29.01 -12.33 -49.42
CA GLY A 369 -27.68 -11.77 -49.59
C GLY A 369 -27.67 -10.23 -49.57
N SER A 370 -26.48 -9.65 -49.44
CA SER A 370 -26.19 -8.27 -49.02
C SER A 370 -26.69 -7.11 -49.88
N GLU A 371 -27.54 -7.34 -50.88
CA GLU A 371 -27.91 -6.33 -51.90
C GLU A 371 -29.11 -5.44 -51.52
N LYS A 372 -29.72 -5.62 -50.33
CA LYS A 372 -30.95 -4.89 -49.92
C LYS A 372 -30.87 -4.15 -48.58
N TYR A 373 -29.69 -3.70 -48.17
CA TYR A 373 -29.58 -2.91 -46.93
C TYR A 373 -30.08 -1.46 -47.05
N ASP A 374 -30.33 -0.97 -48.27
CA ASP A 374 -30.70 0.43 -48.50
C ASP A 374 -32.20 0.72 -48.26
N ASN A 375 -33.06 -0.31 -48.21
CA ASN A 375 -34.51 -0.18 -48.03
C ASN A 375 -35.04 -0.99 -46.84
N LEU A 376 -34.47 -0.76 -45.65
CA LEU A 376 -34.92 -1.41 -44.41
C LEU A 376 -36.10 -0.68 -43.78
N THR A 377 -37.12 -1.42 -43.34
CA THR A 377 -38.14 -0.88 -42.42
C THR A 377 -37.49 -0.48 -41.08
N GLU A 378 -38.12 0.43 -40.32
CA GLU A 378 -37.59 0.85 -39.01
C GLU A 378 -37.34 -0.34 -38.05
N ALA A 379 -38.24 -1.34 -38.09
CA ALA A 379 -38.12 -2.56 -37.29
C ALA A 379 -36.89 -3.40 -37.70
N GLN A 380 -36.66 -3.57 -39.00
CA GLN A 380 -35.49 -4.26 -39.52
C GLN A 380 -34.20 -3.49 -39.23
N GLN A 381 -34.20 -2.17 -39.38
CA GLN A 381 -33.04 -1.34 -39.10
C GLN A 381 -32.66 -1.38 -37.60
N ARG A 382 -33.65 -1.35 -36.70
CA ARG A 382 -33.44 -1.53 -35.26
C ARG A 382 -32.93 -2.94 -34.93
N ALA A 383 -33.49 -3.96 -35.55
CA ALA A 383 -33.07 -5.36 -35.36
C ALA A 383 -31.65 -5.63 -35.87
N PHE A 384 -31.26 -5.00 -36.97
CA PHE A 384 -29.93 -5.05 -37.57
C PHE A 384 -28.90 -4.36 -36.68
N LYS A 385 -29.16 -3.11 -36.26
CA LYS A 385 -28.31 -2.37 -35.30
C LYS A 385 -28.15 -3.07 -33.95
N ALA A 386 -29.13 -3.87 -33.54
CA ALA A 386 -29.08 -4.65 -32.30
C ALA A 386 -28.33 -6.00 -32.44
N SER A 387 -27.90 -6.35 -33.66
CA SER A 387 -27.13 -7.55 -33.96
C SER A 387 -25.64 -7.21 -34.09
N THR A 388 -24.77 -8.17 -33.81
CA THR A 388 -23.30 -7.98 -33.85
C THR A 388 -22.65 -9.15 -34.59
N CYS A 389 -21.41 -8.97 -35.05
CA CYS A 389 -20.65 -9.95 -35.83
C CYS A 389 -19.22 -10.12 -35.28
N GLY A 390 -18.48 -11.07 -35.87
CA GLY A 390 -17.03 -11.23 -35.66
C GLY A 390 -16.62 -11.37 -34.19
N ALA A 391 -15.46 -10.77 -33.87
CA ALA A 391 -14.83 -10.88 -32.56
C ALA A 391 -15.72 -10.36 -31.41
N ILE A 392 -16.46 -9.26 -31.62
CA ILE A 392 -17.40 -8.75 -30.60
C ILE A 392 -18.43 -9.81 -30.24
N LYS A 393 -19.07 -10.43 -31.25
CA LYS A 393 -20.05 -11.47 -30.98
C LYS A 393 -19.42 -12.68 -30.32
N THR A 394 -18.25 -13.11 -30.77
CA THR A 394 -17.50 -14.22 -30.17
C THR A 394 -17.23 -13.97 -28.70
N CYS A 395 -16.71 -12.79 -28.34
CA CYS A 395 -16.47 -12.40 -26.94
C CYS A 395 -17.76 -12.33 -26.11
N MET A 396 -18.86 -11.82 -26.69
CA MET A 396 -20.16 -11.81 -26.02
C MET A 396 -20.68 -13.23 -25.73
N ILE A 397 -20.59 -14.13 -26.72
CA ILE A 397 -21.02 -15.53 -26.56
C ILE A 397 -20.11 -16.25 -25.56
N ALA A 398 -18.79 -16.09 -25.67
CA ALA A 398 -17.84 -16.62 -24.70
C ALA A 398 -18.16 -16.12 -23.29
N GLY A 399 -18.40 -14.82 -23.12
CA GLY A 399 -18.84 -14.25 -21.86
C GLY A 399 -20.12 -14.90 -21.33
N MET A 400 -21.13 -15.14 -22.17
CA MET A 400 -22.36 -15.84 -21.76
C MET A 400 -22.13 -17.31 -21.40
N ILE A 401 -21.23 -18.00 -22.10
CA ILE A 401 -20.88 -19.42 -21.84
C ILE A 401 -20.08 -19.53 -20.53
N PHE A 402 -19.13 -18.63 -20.32
CA PHE A 402 -18.25 -18.62 -19.15
C PHE A 402 -18.85 -17.90 -17.93
N ASN A 403 -19.98 -17.20 -18.08
CA ASN A 403 -20.71 -16.59 -16.97
C ASN A 403 -21.37 -17.69 -16.13
N ASN A 404 -20.59 -18.25 -15.22
CA ASN A 404 -21.05 -19.22 -14.23
C ASN A 404 -22.02 -18.53 -13.27
N LYS A 405 -23.32 -18.78 -13.42
CA LYS A 405 -24.40 -18.25 -12.56
C LYS A 405 -24.31 -18.68 -11.09
N ASP A 406 -23.30 -19.45 -10.71
CA ASP A 406 -23.11 -19.94 -9.35
C ASP A 406 -22.41 -18.88 -8.48
N ASN A 407 -23.11 -17.76 -8.25
CA ASN A 407 -22.68 -16.65 -7.39
C ASN A 407 -22.43 -17.08 -5.93
N LYS A 408 -22.77 -18.33 -5.57
CA LYS A 408 -22.63 -18.92 -4.24
C LYS A 408 -21.36 -19.73 -4.04
N LYS A 409 -20.61 -20.06 -5.11
CA LYS A 409 -19.27 -20.65 -4.96
C LYS A 409 -18.21 -19.55 -4.85
N ARG A 410 -18.19 -18.85 -3.71
CA ARG A 410 -16.91 -18.27 -3.28
C ARG A 410 -15.96 -19.45 -3.00
N PRO A 411 -14.71 -19.43 -3.49
CA PRO A 411 -13.68 -20.27 -2.89
C PRO A 411 -13.65 -19.92 -1.40
N ARG A 412 -13.80 -20.93 -0.53
CA ARG A 412 -13.34 -20.79 0.85
C ARG A 412 -11.80 -20.72 0.76
N GLY A 413 -11.29 -19.52 0.56
CA GLY A 413 -9.86 -19.17 0.65
C GLY A 413 -9.60 -18.45 1.95
#